data_AF-A0A089LIJ4-F1
#
_entry.id   AF-A0A089LIJ4-F1
#
_cell.length_a   1.000
_cell.length_b   1.000
_cell.length_c   1.000
_cell.angle_alpha   90.00
_cell.angle_beta   90.00
_cell.angle_gamma   90.00
#
_symmetry.space_group_name_H-M   'P 1'
#
loop_
_entity.id
_entity.type
_entity.pdbx_description
1 polymer ?
#
loop_
_entity_poly.entity_id
_entity_poly.type
_entity_poly.pdbx_seq_one_letter_code
_entity_poly.pdbx_strand_id
1 'polypeptide(L)' 'MYSPASVRIRIERARSKLHQLQVQYGGLCHPEVLRQSVVLDELLNSYDNTYRMKKRPPA' A
#
# COMPACT_ATOMS: atom_id res chain seq x y z
N MET A 1 6.89 -0.48 -17.91
CA MET A 1 6.86 0.80 -17.15
C MET A 1 5.53 0.86 -16.39
N TYR A 2 5.52 0.63 -15.08
CA TYR A 2 4.29 0.79 -14.28
C TYR A 2 4.02 2.28 -14.11
N SER A 3 2.94 2.78 -14.72
CA SER A 3 2.54 4.18 -14.54
C SER A 3 2.18 4.43 -13.07
N PRO A 4 2.56 5.59 -12.49
CA PRO A 4 2.27 5.92 -11.09
C PRO A 4 0.77 5.87 -10.75
N ALA A 5 -0.11 6.08 -11.73
CA ALA A 5 -1.55 5.90 -11.58
C ALA A 5 -1.95 4.44 -11.28
N SER A 6 -1.27 3.45 -11.87
CA SER A 6 -1.55 2.03 -11.64
C SER A 6 -1.17 1.58 -10.22
N VAL A 7 -0.10 2.13 -9.66
CA VAL A 7 0.33 1.86 -8.27
C VAL A 7 -0.67 2.47 -7.28
N ARG A 8 -1.17 3.69 -7.54
CA ARG A 8 -2.20 4.32 -6.71
C ARG A 8 -3.51 3.51 -6.66
N ILE A 9 -3.95 2.97 -7.80
CA ILE A 9 -5.15 2.10 -7.84
C ILE A 9 -4.93 0.84 -6.99
N ARG A 10 -3.73 0.26 -7.02
CA ARG A 10 -3.40 -0.92 -6.20
C ARG A 10 -3.39 -0.60 -4.71
N ILE A 11 -2.84 0.56 -4.32
CA ILE A 11 -2.87 1.06 -2.95
C ILE A 11 -4.31 1.22 -2.47
N GLU A 12 -5.17 1.85 -3.28
CA GLU A 12 -6.56 2.08 -2.91
C GLU A 12 -7.33 0.76 -2.74
N ARG A 13 -7.14 -0.20 -3.65
CA ARG A 13 -7.71 -1.55 -3.50
C ARG A 13 -7.22 -2.25 -2.24
N ALA A 14 -5.93 -2.15 -1.93
CA ALA A 14 -5.36 -2.75 -0.73
C ALA A 14 -5.89 -2.10 0.55
N ARG A 15 -6.15 -0.79 0.53
CA ARG A 15 -6.81 -0.05 1.63
C ARG A 15 -8.24 -0.50 1.84
N SER A 16 -9.05 -0.59 0.78
CA SER A 16 -10.43 -1.06 0.89
C SER A 16 -10.49 -2.48 1.47
N LYS A 17 -9.59 -3.36 1.03
CA LYS A 17 -9.51 -4.73 1.55
C LYS A 17 -9.09 -4.77 3.02
N LEU A 18 -8.12 -3.95 3.43
CA LEU A 18 -7.71 -3.86 4.84
C LEU A 18 -8.88 -3.41 5.73
N HIS A 19 -9.63 -2.40 5.28
CA HIS A 19 -10.80 -1.91 6.00
C HIS A 19 -11.89 -2.96 6.12
N GLN A 20 -12.18 -3.71 5.04
CA GLN A 20 -13.14 -4.82 5.07
C GLN A 20 -12.73 -5.90 6.07
N LEU A 21 -11.45 -6.30 6.08
CA LEU A 21 -10.96 -7.31 7.02
C LEU A 21 -11.03 -6.79 8.47
N GLN A 22 -10.69 -5.52 8.70
CA GLN A 22 -10.78 -4.92 10.03
C GLN A 22 -12.24 -4.90 10.54
N VAL A 23 -13.20 -4.56 9.69
CA VAL A 23 -14.63 -4.58 10.02
C VAL A 23 -15.10 -6.03 10.25
N GLN A 24 -14.70 -6.96 9.39
CA GLN A 24 -15.09 -8.37 9.47
C GLN A 24 -14.58 -9.04 10.75
N TYR A 25 -13.34 -8.77 11.15
CA TYR A 25 -12.72 -9.38 12.32
C TYR A 25 -12.84 -8.53 13.60
N GLY A 26 -13.48 -7.36 13.53
CA GLY A 26 -13.70 -6.47 14.67
C GLY A 26 -12.41 -5.87 15.25
N GLY A 27 -11.31 -5.87 14.50
CA GLY A 27 -10.02 -5.42 15.02
C GLY A 27 -8.84 -5.57 14.06
N LEU A 28 -7.69 -5.06 14.50
CA LEU A 28 -6.44 -5.07 13.74
C LEU A 28 -5.52 -6.26 14.06
N CYS A 29 -5.77 -6.98 15.15
CA CYS A 29 -4.95 -8.10 15.60
C CYS A 29 -5.22 -9.42 14.86
N HIS A 30 -6.12 -9.44 13.89
CA HIS A 30 -6.37 -10.67 13.12
C HIS A 30 -5.19 -10.91 12.15
N PRO A 31 -4.66 -12.14 12.05
CA PRO A 31 -3.53 -12.45 11.19
C PRO A 31 -3.71 -11.99 9.74
N GLU A 32 -4.93 -12.10 9.21
CA GLU A 32 -5.24 -11.68 7.84
C GLU A 32 -5.25 -10.16 7.67
N VAL A 33 -5.63 -9.40 8.71
CA VAL A 33 -5.56 -7.93 8.71
C VAL A 33 -4.10 -7.48 8.74
N LEU A 34 -3.27 -8.13 9.57
CA LEU A 34 -1.84 -7.87 9.63
C LEU A 34 -1.14 -8.18 8.31
N ARG A 35 -1.43 -9.33 7.69
CA ARG A 35 -0.89 -9.69 6.37
C ARG A 35 -1.30 -8.67 5.30
N GLN A 36 -2.56 -8.25 5.31
CA GLN A 36 -3.03 -7.24 4.36
C GLN A 36 -2.37 -5.86 4.60
N SER A 37 -2.04 -5.53 5.86
CA SER A 37 -1.29 -4.31 6.20
C SER A 37 0.11 -4.33 5.59
N VAL A 38 0.83 -5.45 5.70
CA VAL A 38 2.16 -5.61 5.09
C VAL A 38 2.12 -5.40 3.58
N VAL A 39 1.11 -5.96 2.90
CA VAL A 39 0.92 -5.77 1.45
C VAL A 39 0.66 -4.30 1.11
N LEU A 40 -0.12 -3.59 1.92
CA LEU A 40 -0.37 -2.17 1.73
C LEU A 40 0.91 -1.34 1.92
N ASP A 41 1.71 -1.66 2.94
CA ASP A 41 2.98 -0.98 3.21
C ASP A 41 4.02 -1.21 2.11
N GLU A 42 4.11 -2.42 1.56
CA GLU A 42 4.96 -2.71 0.39
C GLU A 42 4.55 -1.89 -0.84
N LEU A 43 3.25 -1.73 -1.09
CA LEU A 43 2.74 -0.91 -2.18
C LEU A 43 3.04 0.57 -1.97
N LEU A 44 2.92 1.06 -0.73
CA LEU A 44 3.27 2.43 -0.35
C LEU A 44 4.77 2.69 -0.49
N ASN A 45 5.62 1.78 -0.02
CA ASN A 45 7.07 1.87 -0.17
C ASN A 45 7.49 1.83 -1.64
N SER A 46 6.85 0.99 -2.45
CA SER A 46 7.07 0.96 -3.90
C SER A 46 6.71 2.29 -4.56
N TYR A 47 5.56 2.87 -4.16
CA TYR A 47 5.14 4.18 -4.65
C TYR A 47 6.10 5.31 -4.21
N ASP A 48 6.47 5.34 -2.94
CA ASP A 48 7.36 6.36 -2.39
C ASP A 48 8.77 6.26 -2.99
N ASN A 49 9.32 5.06 -3.21
CA ASN A 49 10.60 4.90 -3.90
C ASN A 49 10.56 5.47 -5.33
N THR A 50 9.48 5.21 -6.08
CA THR A 50 9.31 5.80 -7.41
C THR A 50 9.14 7.32 -7.39
N TYR A 51 8.62 7.88 -6.30
CA TYR A 51 8.44 9.33 -6.13
C TYR A 51 9.71 10.03 -5.59
N ARG A 52 10.45 9.40 -4.67
CA ARG A 52 11.73 9.87 -4.12
C ARG A 52 12.84 9.89 -5.16
N MET A 53 12.87 8.92 -6.08
CA MET A 53 13.79 8.92 -7.23
C MET A 53 13.59 10.13 -8.16
N LYS A 54 12.40 10.75 -8.18
CA LYS A 54 12.14 12.00 -8.94
C LYS A 54 12.57 13.28 -8.20
N LYS A 55 12.91 13.19 -6.90
CA LYS A 55 13.24 14.35 -6.05
C LYS A 55 14.72 14.48 -5.67
N ARG A 56 15.58 13.51 -5.99
CA ARG A 56 17.02 13.68 -5.83
C ARG A 56 17.58 14.41 -7.06
N PRO A 57 18.10 15.65 -6.95
CA PRO A 57 18.95 16.16 -8.00
C PRO A 57 20.19 15.23 -8.09
N PRO A 58 20.72 14.98 -9.30
CA PRO A 58 22.02 14.32 -9.42
C PRO A 58 23.05 15.15 -8.65
N ALA A 59 23.81 14.49 -7.79
CA ALA A 59 24.95 15.07 -7.10
C ALA A 59 26.09 15.36 -8.08
#